data_AF-A0A7S1GWJ0-F1
#
_entry.id   AF-A0A7S1GWJ0-F1
#
_cell.length_a   1.000
_cell.length_b   1.000
_cell.length_c   1.000
_cell.angle_alpha   90.00
_cell.angle_beta   90.00
_cell.angle_gamma   90.00
#
_symmetry.space_group_name_H-M   'P 1'
#
loop_
_entity.id
_entity.type
_entity.pdbx_description
1 polymer ?
#
loop_
_entity_poly.entity_id
_entity_poly.type
_entity_poly.pdbx_seq_one_letter_code
_entity_poly.pdbx_strand_id
1 'polypeptide(L)'
;ATAVVEGTGDHGCEYMTGGTVAVLGKTGRNFAAGMSGGIAYVFDEDGHFAKRCNTAMVSLEKLLPAHEQEATVDKAIWHRTKSVDGVDREPQTDEAILKKLLEDHHRWTGSQRARDILDHWAESRAKFVKVFPNEYRRALGELNAAKEAATTIAQAKAPAVAKV
;
A
#
# COMPACT_ATOMS: atom_id res chain seq x y z
N ALA A 1 -2.98 -4.13 11.23
CA ALA A 1 -2.87 -2.83 11.91
C ALA A 1 -2.54 -1.76 10.87
N THR A 2 -2.83 -0.50 11.20
CA THR A 2 -2.51 0.66 10.35
C THR A 2 -1.80 1.69 11.22
N ALA A 3 -0.71 2.26 10.74
CA ALA A 3 0.08 3.24 11.50
C ALA A 3 0.58 4.37 10.61
N VAL A 4 0.62 5.58 11.17
CA VAL A 4 1.26 6.76 10.58
C VAL A 4 2.24 7.31 11.61
N VAL A 5 3.48 7.51 11.21
CA VAL A 5 4.55 8.05 12.06
C VAL A 5 5.34 9.11 11.29
N GLU A 6 5.98 10.04 11.97
CA GLU A 6 6.73 11.14 11.33
C GLU A 6 8.23 10.87 11.21
N GLY A 7 8.64 9.67 11.58
CA GLY A 7 10.01 9.17 11.46
C GLY A 7 10.14 7.85 12.19
N THR A 8 11.22 7.13 11.92
CA THR A 8 11.55 5.89 12.62
C THR A 8 13.06 5.68 12.64
N GLY A 9 13.53 4.94 13.64
CA GLY A 9 14.94 4.56 13.77
C GLY A 9 15.32 3.42 12.83
N ASP A 10 16.40 2.72 13.18
CA ASP A 10 16.84 1.53 12.46
C ASP A 10 15.80 0.40 12.59
N HIS A 11 15.76 -0.51 11.61
CA HIS A 11 14.88 -1.69 11.60
C HIS A 11 13.37 -1.38 11.57
N GLY A 12 12.98 -0.21 11.06
CA GLY A 12 11.57 0.11 10.83
C GLY A 12 10.90 -0.93 9.92
N CYS A 13 9.69 -1.38 10.28
CA CYS A 13 8.92 -2.42 9.57
C CYS A 13 9.63 -3.78 9.45
N GLU A 14 10.61 -4.08 10.31
CA GLU A 14 11.24 -5.39 10.34
C GLU A 14 10.21 -6.49 10.67
N TYR A 15 10.27 -7.61 9.96
CA TYR A 15 9.33 -8.74 10.06
C TYR A 15 7.85 -8.37 9.92
N MET A 16 7.52 -7.25 9.27
CA MET A 16 6.13 -6.89 9.01
C MET A 16 5.49 -7.93 8.07
N THR A 17 4.38 -8.53 8.52
CA THR A 17 3.64 -9.60 7.82
C THR A 17 2.26 -9.16 7.33
N GLY A 18 1.86 -7.93 7.59
CA GLY A 18 0.58 -7.37 7.17
C GLY A 18 0.34 -5.97 7.70
N GLY A 19 -0.72 -5.34 7.19
CA GLY A 19 -1.09 -3.97 7.55
C GLY A 19 -0.52 -2.91 6.61
N THR A 20 -0.67 -1.66 7.02
CA THR A 20 -0.27 -0.49 6.23
C THR A 20 0.47 0.51 7.13
N VAL A 21 1.66 0.93 6.72
CA VAL A 21 2.46 1.92 7.46
C VAL A 21 2.73 3.12 6.57
N ALA A 22 2.56 4.33 7.09
CA ALA A 22 3.06 5.55 6.46
C ALA A 22 4.13 6.18 7.36
N VAL A 23 5.33 6.38 6.83
CA VAL A 23 6.43 7.08 7.49
C VAL A 23 6.59 8.41 6.80
N LEU A 24 6.15 9.48 7.45
CA LEU A 24 6.15 10.82 6.89
C LEU A 24 7.51 11.49 7.00
N GLY A 25 8.58 10.84 7.45
CA GLY A 25 9.90 11.46 7.58
C GLY A 25 11.06 10.46 7.59
N LYS A 26 12.20 10.86 8.15
CA LYS A 26 13.45 10.08 8.07
C LYS A 26 13.28 8.68 8.66
N THR A 27 13.91 7.73 8.00
CA THR A 27 14.07 6.34 8.44
C THR A 27 15.51 6.09 8.87
N GLY A 28 15.72 5.14 9.77
CA GLY A 28 17.03 4.55 10.01
C GLY A 28 17.37 3.46 9.01
N ARG A 29 18.48 2.77 9.27
CA ARG A 29 19.06 1.72 8.43
C ARG A 29 18.25 0.42 8.52
N ASN A 30 18.48 -0.46 7.55
CA ASN A 30 17.92 -1.81 7.50
C ASN A 30 16.37 -1.84 7.58
N PHE A 31 15.73 -0.80 7.06
CA PHE A 31 14.26 -0.72 7.00
C PHE A 31 13.71 -1.89 6.16
N ALA A 32 12.60 -2.48 6.61
CA ALA A 32 11.90 -3.60 5.97
C ALA A 32 12.68 -4.93 5.90
N ALA A 33 13.70 -5.12 6.74
CA ALA A 33 14.36 -6.42 6.83
C ALA A 33 13.36 -7.52 7.22
N GLY A 34 13.36 -8.64 6.48
CA GLY A 34 12.42 -9.74 6.72
C GLY A 34 10.94 -9.38 6.49
N MET A 35 10.63 -8.22 5.91
CA MET A 35 9.24 -7.83 5.62
C MET A 35 8.66 -8.73 4.53
N SER A 36 7.59 -9.46 4.87
CA SER A 36 6.96 -10.46 4.00
C SER A 36 5.51 -10.14 3.65
N GLY A 37 4.88 -9.18 4.32
CA GLY A 37 3.49 -8.81 4.10
C GLY A 37 3.12 -7.40 4.50
N GLY A 38 2.04 -6.88 3.89
CA GLY A 38 1.61 -5.50 4.05
C GLY A 38 2.34 -4.52 3.13
N ILE A 39 2.08 -3.22 3.30
CA ILE A 39 2.68 -2.14 2.51
C ILE A 39 3.17 -1.03 3.43
N ALA A 40 4.34 -0.45 3.11
CA ALA A 40 4.79 0.78 3.72
C ALA A 40 4.96 1.89 2.67
N TYR A 41 4.55 3.10 3.00
CA TYR A 41 4.81 4.31 2.24
C TYR A 41 5.79 5.18 3.00
N VAL A 42 6.93 5.51 2.41
CA VAL A 42 8.00 6.29 3.05
C VAL A 42 8.19 7.58 2.29
N PHE A 43 8.11 8.70 3.00
CA PHE A 43 8.39 10.03 2.45
C PHE A 43 9.91 10.25 2.37
N ASP A 44 10.47 10.12 1.17
CA ASP A 44 11.92 10.20 0.93
C ASP A 44 12.36 11.62 0.56
N GLU A 45 12.37 12.52 1.55
CA GLU A 45 12.74 13.94 1.33
C GLU A 45 14.15 14.14 0.80
N ASP A 46 15.09 13.29 1.24
CA ASP A 46 16.49 13.41 0.89
C ASP A 46 16.87 12.58 -0.35
N GLY A 47 15.97 11.74 -0.87
CA GLY A 47 16.24 10.85 -2.00
C GLY A 47 17.21 9.70 -1.66
N HIS A 48 17.45 9.43 -0.38
CA HIS A 48 18.43 8.46 0.09
C HIS A 48 17.79 7.23 0.76
N PHE A 49 16.46 7.13 0.80
CA PHE A 49 15.77 6.01 1.45
C PHE A 49 16.20 4.65 0.92
N ALA A 50 16.44 4.52 -0.39
CA ALA A 50 16.88 3.26 -0.99
C ALA A 50 18.17 2.71 -0.36
N LYS A 51 19.08 3.59 0.10
CA LYS A 51 20.33 3.17 0.79
C LYS A 51 20.09 2.67 2.22
N ARG A 52 18.94 3.01 2.80
CA ARG A 52 18.54 2.65 4.16
C ARG A 52 17.60 1.45 4.20
N CYS A 53 17.07 1.03 3.06
CA CYS A 53 16.14 -0.09 2.95
C CYS A 53 16.87 -1.41 2.68
N ASN A 54 16.45 -2.48 3.36
CA ASN A 54 16.86 -3.84 3.06
C ASN A 54 15.98 -4.41 1.95
N THR A 55 16.53 -4.56 0.76
CA THR A 55 15.79 -4.98 -0.44
C THR A 55 15.82 -6.48 -0.71
N ALA A 56 16.25 -7.30 0.26
CA ALA A 56 16.33 -8.75 0.06
C ALA A 56 14.97 -9.40 -0.21
N MET A 57 13.89 -8.87 0.38
CA MET A 57 12.52 -9.41 0.26
C MET A 57 11.49 -8.40 -0.24
N VAL A 58 11.89 -7.16 -0.45
CA VAL A 58 10.99 -6.07 -0.85
C VAL A 58 11.48 -5.37 -2.10
N SER A 59 10.52 -4.84 -2.85
CA SER A 59 10.74 -3.95 -3.99
C SER A 59 10.39 -2.51 -3.58
N LEU A 60 11.12 -1.55 -4.15
CA LEU A 60 10.85 -0.13 -3.98
C LEU A 60 10.19 0.40 -5.25
N GLU A 61 8.99 0.95 -5.11
CA GLU A 61 8.20 1.50 -6.21
C GLU A 61 7.92 2.98 -5.97
N LYS A 62 7.70 3.73 -7.04
CA LYS A 62 7.18 5.10 -6.94
C LYS A 62 5.69 5.07 -6.62
N LEU A 63 5.23 6.06 -5.88
CA LEU A 63 3.80 6.29 -5.72
C LEU A 63 3.22 6.98 -6.97
N LEU A 64 2.45 6.22 -7.75
CA LEU A 64 1.81 6.72 -8.97
C LEU A 64 0.60 7.60 -8.64
N PRO A 65 0.23 8.56 -9.52
CA PRO A 65 -1.11 9.13 -9.53
C PRO A 65 -2.18 8.03 -9.65
N ALA A 66 -3.34 8.24 -9.06
CA ALA A 66 -4.44 7.28 -9.01
C ALA A 66 -4.89 6.86 -10.42
N HIS A 67 -5.06 7.82 -11.32
CA HIS A 67 -5.44 7.56 -12.71
C HIS A 67 -4.38 6.75 -13.48
N GLU A 68 -3.10 6.97 -13.18
CA GLU A 68 -2.00 6.23 -13.81
C GLU A 68 -1.94 4.81 -13.26
N GLN A 69 -2.10 4.64 -11.94
CA GLN A 69 -2.20 3.33 -11.31
C GLN A 69 -3.40 2.54 -11.85
N GLU A 70 -4.56 3.17 -11.98
CA GLU A 70 -5.77 2.60 -12.59
C GLU A 70 -5.54 2.12 -14.02
N ALA A 71 -4.79 2.88 -14.81
CA ALA A 71 -4.52 2.56 -16.20
C ALA A 71 -3.43 1.49 -16.39
N THR A 72 -2.45 1.41 -15.49
CA THR A 72 -1.21 0.66 -15.73
C THR A 72 -0.95 -0.50 -14.78
N VAL A 73 -1.62 -0.55 -13.62
CA VAL A 73 -1.38 -1.56 -12.60
C VAL A 73 -2.61 -2.44 -12.46
N ASP A 74 -2.41 -3.74 -12.66
CA ASP A 74 -3.46 -4.74 -12.47
C ASP A 74 -4.09 -4.64 -11.06
N LYS A 75 -5.41 -4.45 -11.01
CA LYS A 75 -6.20 -4.38 -9.77
C LYS A 75 -6.02 -5.62 -8.89
N ALA A 76 -5.64 -6.77 -9.46
CA ALA A 76 -5.32 -7.97 -8.70
C ALA A 76 -4.19 -7.75 -7.68
N ILE A 77 -3.17 -6.96 -8.01
CA ILE A 77 -2.02 -6.74 -7.12
C ILE A 77 -2.13 -5.48 -6.26
N TRP A 78 -3.30 -4.83 -6.26
CA TRP A 78 -3.52 -3.65 -5.43
C TRP A 78 -3.55 -4.02 -3.94
N HIS A 79 -3.07 -3.09 -3.12
CA HIS A 79 -3.07 -3.30 -1.68
C HIS A 79 -4.50 -3.33 -1.14
N ARG A 80 -4.86 -4.44 -0.50
CA ARG A 80 -6.16 -4.60 0.15
C ARG A 80 -6.04 -4.24 1.63
N THR A 81 -6.45 -3.02 1.98
CA THR A 81 -6.55 -2.62 3.39
C THR A 81 -7.73 -3.35 4.02
N LYS A 82 -7.47 -4.21 5.02
CA LYS A 82 -8.56 -4.75 5.84
C LYS A 82 -9.18 -3.59 6.62
N SER A 83 -10.49 -3.42 6.53
CA SER A 83 -11.18 -2.41 7.34
C SER A 83 -11.21 -2.83 8.82
N VAL A 84 -11.36 -1.85 9.71
CA VAL A 84 -11.39 -2.04 11.17
C VAL A 84 -12.63 -2.85 11.61
N ASP A 85 -13.70 -2.80 10.83
CA ASP A 85 -14.98 -3.47 11.04
C ASP A 85 -15.09 -4.82 10.30
N GLY A 86 -14.04 -5.27 9.59
CA GLY A 86 -14.03 -6.54 8.87
C GLY A 86 -14.88 -6.57 7.60
N VAL A 87 -15.39 -5.42 7.15
CA VAL A 87 -16.11 -5.26 5.89
C VAL A 87 -15.12 -5.11 4.73
N ASP A 88 -15.23 -5.98 3.73
CA ASP A 88 -14.45 -5.85 2.50
C ASP A 88 -14.75 -4.49 1.84
N ARG A 89 -13.78 -3.58 1.89
CA ARG A 89 -13.83 -2.35 1.09
C ARG A 89 -13.31 -2.63 -0.30
N GLU A 90 -13.84 -1.92 -1.28
CA GLU A 90 -13.30 -1.96 -2.64
C GLU A 90 -11.79 -1.65 -2.62
N PRO A 91 -10.98 -2.33 -3.45
CA PRO A 91 -9.59 -1.97 -3.65
C PRO A 91 -9.46 -0.49 -4.01
N GLN A 92 -8.60 0.22 -3.29
CA GLN A 92 -8.30 1.63 -3.53
C GLN A 92 -6.90 1.75 -4.12
N THR A 93 -6.66 2.83 -4.86
CA THR A 93 -5.31 3.18 -5.33
C THR A 93 -4.40 3.48 -4.13
N ASP A 94 -3.10 3.28 -4.31
CA ASP A 94 -2.11 3.56 -3.27
C ASP A 94 -2.13 5.05 -2.90
N GLU A 95 -2.38 5.94 -3.87
CA GLU A 95 -2.57 7.38 -3.65
C GLU A 95 -3.75 7.67 -2.72
N ALA A 96 -4.92 7.06 -2.98
CA ALA A 96 -6.11 7.26 -2.17
C ALA A 96 -5.92 6.72 -0.74
N ILE A 97 -5.30 5.54 -0.61
CA ILE A 97 -4.97 4.96 0.70
C ILE A 97 -4.07 5.92 1.47
N LEU A 98 -2.96 6.34 0.89
CA LEU A 98 -2.01 7.21 1.58
C LEU A 98 -2.62 8.55 1.95
N LYS A 99 -3.34 9.19 1.02
CA LYS A 99 -3.99 10.48 1.28
C LYS A 99 -4.95 10.39 2.47
N LYS A 100 -5.75 9.32 2.54
CA LYS A 100 -6.64 9.07 3.67
C LYS A 100 -5.90 8.89 4.99
N LEU A 101 -4.77 8.17 4.98
CA LEU A 101 -3.93 8.01 6.18
C LEU A 101 -3.40 9.34 6.70
N LEU A 102 -2.95 10.23 5.81
CA LEU A 102 -2.45 11.55 6.20
C LEU A 102 -3.57 12.46 6.71
N GLU A 103 -4.74 12.44 6.06
CA GLU A 103 -5.92 13.19 6.50
C GLU A 103 -6.35 12.78 7.91
N ASP A 104 -6.44 11.47 8.16
CA ASP A 104 -6.81 10.93 9.47
C ASP A 104 -5.72 11.21 10.51
N HIS A 105 -4.44 11.09 10.15
CA HIS A 105 -3.32 11.45 11.02
C HIS A 105 -3.37 12.93 11.41
N HIS A 106 -3.55 13.85 10.47
CA HIS A 106 -3.69 15.28 10.77
C HIS A 106 -4.92 15.54 11.65
N ARG A 107 -6.07 14.94 11.33
CA ARG A 107 -7.31 15.08 12.11
C ARG A 107 -7.13 14.65 13.57
N TRP A 108 -6.43 13.55 13.82
CA TRP A 108 -6.29 12.98 15.17
C TRP A 108 -5.12 13.54 15.97
N THR A 109 -4.07 14.02 15.32
CA THR A 109 -2.83 14.45 15.99
C THR A 109 -2.55 15.95 15.88
N GLY A 110 -3.21 16.65 14.95
CA GLY A 110 -2.87 18.03 14.60
C GLY A 110 -1.55 18.16 13.83
N SER A 111 -1.00 17.07 13.28
CA SER A 111 0.29 17.05 12.59
C SER A 111 0.37 18.11 11.48
N GLN A 112 1.23 19.12 11.69
CA GLN A 112 1.53 20.11 10.66
C GLN A 112 2.26 19.47 9.48
N ARG A 113 3.08 18.45 9.73
CA ARG A 113 3.82 17.74 8.69
C ARG A 113 2.89 17.03 7.70
N ALA A 114 1.89 16.31 8.20
CA ALA A 114 0.88 15.70 7.33
C ALA A 114 0.08 16.76 6.58
N ARG A 115 -0.24 17.88 7.24
CA ARG A 115 -0.92 19.02 6.61
C ARG A 115 -0.11 19.60 5.46
N ASP A 116 1.17 19.89 5.67
CA ASP A 116 2.05 20.49 4.65
C ASP A 116 2.20 19.57 3.43
N ILE A 117 2.31 18.26 3.67
CA ILE A 117 2.34 17.24 2.60
C ILE A 117 1.03 17.24 1.80
N LEU A 118 -0.13 17.33 2.48
CA LEU A 118 -1.44 17.36 1.84
C LEU A 118 -1.67 18.66 1.05
N ASP A 119 -1.21 19.80 1.57
CA ASP A 119 -1.33 21.10 0.90
C ASP A 119 -0.49 21.14 -0.40
N HIS A 120 0.64 20.43 -0.44
CA HIS A 120 1.52 20.31 -1.61
C HIS A 120 1.50 18.91 -2.21
N TRP A 121 0.30 18.31 -2.30
CA TRP A 121 0.18 16.88 -2.58
C TRP A 121 0.82 16.43 -3.89
N ALA A 122 0.61 17.15 -4.99
CA ALA A 122 1.12 16.74 -6.31
C ALA A 122 2.64 16.53 -6.32
N GLU A 123 3.37 17.43 -5.65
CA GLU A 123 4.83 17.41 -5.51
C GLU A 123 5.28 16.41 -4.45
N SER A 124 4.61 16.41 -3.30
CA SER A 124 4.97 15.56 -2.16
C SER A 124 4.74 14.08 -2.46
N ARG A 125 3.65 13.73 -3.14
CA ARG A 125 3.32 12.37 -3.59
C ARG A 125 4.44 11.77 -4.44
N ALA A 126 5.11 12.56 -5.27
CA ALA A 126 6.23 12.10 -6.08
C ALA A 126 7.50 11.72 -5.27
N LYS A 127 7.59 12.16 -4.01
CA LYS A 127 8.68 11.82 -3.07
C LYS A 127 8.36 10.59 -2.21
N PHE A 128 7.16 10.03 -2.32
CA PHE A 128 6.85 8.79 -1.62
C PHE A 128 7.39 7.58 -2.36
N VAL A 129 8.05 6.72 -1.60
CA VAL A 129 8.48 5.38 -2.03
C VAL A 129 7.55 4.36 -1.38
N LYS A 130 6.96 3.50 -2.20
CA LYS A 130 6.20 2.34 -1.77
C LYS A 130 7.15 1.16 -1.58
N VAL A 131 7.11 0.55 -0.40
CA VAL A 131 7.82 -0.68 -0.07
C VAL A 131 6.86 -1.84 -0.22
N PHE A 132 7.11 -2.71 -1.20
CA PHE A 132 6.23 -3.81 -1.56
C PHE A 132 6.96 -5.15 -1.42
N PRO A 133 6.60 -5.99 -0.44
CA PRO A 133 7.16 -7.32 -0.28
C PRO A 133 6.87 -8.22 -1.48
N ASN A 134 7.90 -8.90 -1.97
CA ASN A 134 7.82 -9.74 -3.17
C ASN A 134 6.88 -10.94 -2.95
N GLU A 135 6.96 -11.57 -1.78
CA GLU A 135 6.07 -12.67 -1.38
C GLU A 135 4.61 -12.23 -1.30
N TYR A 136 4.36 -11.03 -0.78
CA TYR A 136 3.02 -10.47 -0.72
C TYR A 136 2.44 -10.23 -2.12
N ARG A 137 3.25 -9.69 -3.04
CA ARG A 137 2.84 -9.52 -4.44
C ARG A 137 2.45 -10.85 -5.07
N ARG A 138 3.28 -11.89 -4.88
CA ARG A 138 2.99 -13.24 -5.38
C ARG A 138 1.67 -13.76 -4.82
N ALA A 139 1.48 -13.67 -3.50
CA ALA A 139 0.26 -14.10 -2.84
C ALA A 139 -0.99 -13.34 -3.33
N LEU A 140 -0.89 -12.04 -3.60
CA LEU A 140 -1.99 -11.28 -4.21
C LEU A 140 -2.34 -11.82 -5.59
N GLY A 141 -1.36 -12.10 -6.45
CA GLY A 141 -1.59 -12.72 -7.76
C GLY A 141 -2.31 -14.06 -7.66
N GLU A 142 -1.79 -14.98 -6.83
CA GLU A 142 -2.36 -16.32 -6.60
C GLU A 142 -3.81 -16.25 -6.10
N LEU A 143 -4.10 -15.38 -5.12
CA LEU A 143 -5.45 -15.23 -4.56
C LEU A 143 -6.47 -14.72 -5.58
N ASN A 144 -6.08 -13.83 -6.50
CA ASN A 144 -6.99 -13.34 -7.52
C ASN A 144 -7.20 -14.38 -8.62
N ALA A 145 -6.15 -15.07 -9.08
CA ALA A 145 -6.31 -16.16 -10.04
C ALA A 145 -7.26 -17.25 -9.52
N ALA A 146 -7.17 -17.58 -8.22
CA ALA A 146 -8.10 -18.51 -7.58
C ALA A 146 -9.55 -17.99 -7.54
N LYS A 147 -9.74 -16.68 -7.28
CA LYS A 147 -11.07 -16.04 -7.30
C LYS A 147 -11.67 -16.01 -8.71
N GLU A 148 -10.89 -15.64 -9.72
CA GLU A 148 -11.32 -15.62 -11.12
C GLU A 148 -11.75 -17.01 -11.57
N ALA A 149 -10.94 -18.04 -11.30
CA ALA A 149 -11.29 -19.42 -11.59
C ALA A 149 -12.61 -19.84 -10.91
N ALA A 150 -12.81 -19.47 -9.64
CA ALA A 150 -14.06 -19.74 -8.92
C ALA A 150 -15.27 -19.01 -9.53
N THR A 151 -15.12 -17.75 -9.95
CA THR A 151 -16.17 -16.97 -10.62
C THR A 151 -16.52 -17.57 -11.97
N THR A 152 -15.55 -17.97 -12.79
CA THR A 152 -15.78 -18.63 -14.08
C THR A 152 -16.53 -19.95 -13.90
N ILE A 153 -16.14 -20.77 -12.91
CA ILE A 153 -16.84 -22.02 -12.59
C ILE A 153 -18.29 -21.75 -12.15
N ALA A 154 -18.52 -20.71 -11.34
CA ALA A 154 -19.86 -20.34 -10.89
C ALA A 154 -20.76 -19.88 -12.06
N GLN A 155 -20.22 -19.07 -12.97
CA GLN A 155 -20.93 -18.61 -14.17
C GLN A 155 -21.27 -19.76 -15.12
N ALA A 156 -20.35 -20.71 -15.31
CA ALA A 156 -20.59 -21.90 -16.14
C ALA A 156 -21.64 -22.87 -15.55
N LYS A 157 -21.85 -22.83 -14.22
CA LYS A 157 -22.86 -23.65 -13.52
C LYS A 157 -24.21 -22.96 -13.35
N ALA A 158 -24.34 -21.68 -13.71
CA ALA A 158 -25.60 -20.97 -13.62
C ALA A 158 -26.58 -21.53 -14.68
N PRO A 159 -27.82 -21.90 -14.30
CA PRO A 159 -28.78 -22.42 -15.27
C PRO A 159 -29.09 -21.33 -16.30
N ALA A 160 -29.08 -21.69 -17.59
CA ALA A 160 -29.51 -20.81 -18.65
C ALA A 160 -30.97 -20.43 -18.40
N VAL A 161 -31.22 -19.19 -17.96
CA VAL A 161 -32.57 -18.68 -17.79
C VAL A 161 -33.23 -18.70 -19.16
N ALA A 162 -34.14 -19.65 -19.36
CA ALA A 162 -34.94 -19.76 -20.56
C ALA A 162 -35.73 -18.45 -20.74
N LYS A 163 -35.36 -17.66 -21.75
CA LYS A 163 -36.17 -16.54 -22.20
C LYS A 163 -37.44 -17.10 -22.84
N VAL A 164 -38.58 -16.89 -22.19
CA VAL A 164 -39.93 -17.04 -22.74
C VAL A 164 -40.45 -15.68 -23.15
#